data_AF-A0A955BT91-F1
#
_entry.id   AF-A0A955BT91-F1
#
_cell.length_a   1.000
_cell.length_b   1.000
_cell.length_c   1.000
_cell.angle_alpha   90.00
_cell.angle_beta   90.00
_cell.angle_gamma   90.00
#
_symmetry.space_group_name_H-M   'P 1'
#
loop_
_entity.id
_entity.type
_entity.pdbx_description
1 polymer ?
#
loop_
_entity_poly.entity_id
_entity_poly.type
_entity_poly.pdbx_seq_one_letter_code
_entity_poly.pdbx_strand_id
1 'polypeptide(L)'
;MKIASHRIAFGSWLKGGSPLAQLERAVAEACPANIAPLRAAVVEKTRRGNVCEVEAIEYGSADHALADKSIFEFRRRTQARTGQFNAVMLIPTGVDCAIGGHAGDATPAARLLASVVDNLVLHPNVVNASDVNEQTDNCLYAEGSLICRLMMGSVGLRKARQNRVLLVTEERPDAPNVVDQTINCAEGARATLGMDISEVVVLDRGLSMKTGFAESGRVTGRIERLEHLIDILRAKAGSYDAVALATRITPHIDTVELHRNYFGEGGANPWGGVEAVLTHCLSTLLDVPTAHAPTMSSEALRTESWGVVEPRKAAEIISTTYLFCVLKGLNRAPRVVVNPPIAHDPSLLTVEDLSCLVIPDSCVGLPTLAAVEQGIPVIAVRNNTNLMKNDLKALPFAPGQLLYAANYYEAAGIIAAMKAGVAASTLVRPMQPIRIIRTAEEPILPTNGHANGRSRKDAAQGPSLGGAAANGAVLNGVHAVLDGDKS
;
A
#
# COMPACT_ATOMS: atom_id res chain seq x y z
N MET A 1 24.36 -5.13 8.04
CA MET A 1 22.94 -5.08 7.64
C MET A 1 22.11 -5.95 8.54
N LYS A 2 21.44 -5.28 9.47
CA LYS A 2 20.40 -5.83 10.32
C LYS A 2 19.14 -5.02 10.06
N ILE A 3 17.97 -5.65 9.99
CA ILE A 3 16.71 -4.92 9.87
C ILE A 3 16.00 -4.86 11.23
N ALA A 4 15.53 -3.69 11.62
CA ALA A 4 14.83 -3.43 12.87
C ALA A 4 13.66 -2.45 12.69
N SER A 5 12.72 -2.47 13.64
CA SER A 5 11.57 -1.57 13.67
C SER A 5 11.79 -0.45 14.68
N HIS A 6 11.46 0.78 14.29
CA HIS A 6 11.58 2.00 15.07
C HIS A 6 10.20 2.66 15.21
N ARG A 7 9.81 3.03 16.44
CA ARG A 7 8.56 3.76 16.71
C ARG A 7 8.87 5.25 16.82
N ILE A 8 8.16 6.07 16.05
CA ILE A 8 8.41 7.51 15.91
C ILE A 8 7.09 8.25 16.12
N ALA A 9 7.08 9.23 17.03
CA ALA A 9 5.95 10.12 17.22
C ALA A 9 6.20 11.46 16.53
N PHE A 10 5.19 12.00 15.86
CA PHE A 10 5.28 13.29 15.19
C PHE A 10 3.95 14.06 15.27
N GLY A 11 3.97 15.34 14.91
CA GLY A 11 2.81 16.23 15.03
C GLY A 11 1.60 15.80 14.17
N SER A 12 0.48 16.49 14.38
CA SER A 12 -0.70 16.33 13.51
C SER A 12 -0.41 16.83 12.09
N TRP A 13 -1.11 16.26 11.11
CA TRP A 13 -0.98 16.67 9.71
C TRP A 13 -1.27 18.16 9.53
N LEU A 14 -0.31 18.90 8.99
CA LEU A 14 -0.48 20.32 8.69
C LEU A 14 -1.45 20.54 7.53
N LYS A 15 -2.42 21.44 7.70
CA LYS A 15 -3.33 21.86 6.63
C LYS A 15 -2.54 22.53 5.51
N GLY A 16 -2.62 22.02 4.29
CA GLY A 16 -1.93 22.55 3.12
C GLY A 16 -0.43 22.24 3.05
N GLY A 17 0.11 21.47 4.01
CA GLY A 17 1.50 20.98 3.96
C GLY A 17 1.62 19.61 3.30
N SER A 18 2.81 19.26 2.84
CA SER A 18 3.15 17.91 2.35
C SER A 18 3.18 16.92 3.53
N PRO A 19 2.29 15.91 3.57
CA PRO A 19 2.39 14.85 4.58
C PRO A 19 3.64 13.97 4.38
N LEU A 20 4.15 13.80 3.16
CA LEU A 20 5.40 13.07 2.92
C LEU A 20 6.58 13.80 3.54
N ALA A 21 6.74 15.10 3.30
CA ALA A 21 7.83 15.90 3.87
C ALA A 21 7.78 15.96 5.40
N GLN A 22 6.59 15.97 5.99
CA GLN A 22 6.41 15.87 7.45
C GLN A 22 6.91 14.54 7.99
N LEU A 23 6.55 13.43 7.33
CA LEU A 23 6.98 12.11 7.74
C LEU A 23 8.49 11.93 7.52
N GLU A 24 9.02 12.34 6.37
CA GLU A 24 10.45 12.31 6.06
C GLU A 24 11.26 13.05 7.14
N ARG A 25 10.84 14.26 7.50
CA ARG A 25 11.49 15.04 8.56
C ARG A 25 11.46 14.32 9.92
N ALA A 26 10.31 13.78 10.30
CA ALA A 26 10.18 13.03 11.55
C ALA A 26 11.07 11.79 11.58
N VAL A 27 11.20 11.10 10.45
CA VAL A 27 12.10 9.94 10.32
C VAL A 27 13.56 10.37 10.38
N ALA A 28 13.95 11.43 9.67
CA ALA A 28 15.32 11.95 9.69
C ALA A 28 15.75 12.47 11.07
N GLU A 29 14.83 13.05 11.84
CA GLU A 29 15.10 13.53 13.21
C GLU A 29 15.23 12.37 14.23
N ALA A 30 14.51 11.26 14.01
CA ALA A 30 14.49 10.12 14.93
C ALA A 30 15.51 9.02 14.59
N CYS A 31 15.92 8.89 13.32
CA CYS A 31 16.84 7.85 12.86
C CYS A 31 18.27 8.41 12.69
N PRO A 32 19.29 7.81 13.34
CA PRO A 32 20.69 8.13 13.10
C PRO A 32 21.12 7.92 11.65
N ALA A 33 22.23 8.56 11.24
CA ALA A 33 22.72 8.51 9.87
C ALA A 33 23.06 7.10 9.34
N ASN A 34 23.31 6.12 10.23
CA ASN A 34 23.61 4.73 9.86
C ASN A 34 22.35 3.84 9.77
N ILE A 35 21.17 4.45 9.73
CA ILE A 35 19.88 3.78 9.58
C ILE A 35 19.23 4.22 8.26
N ALA A 36 18.96 3.27 7.37
CA ALA A 36 18.26 3.50 6.11
C ALA A 36 16.82 2.98 6.21
N PRO A 37 15.81 3.86 6.20
CA PRO A 37 14.41 3.45 6.20
C PRO A 37 14.08 2.59 4.97
N LEU A 38 13.33 1.50 5.17
CA LEU A 38 12.83 0.60 4.12
C LEU A 38 11.32 0.71 3.92
N ARG A 39 10.58 0.86 5.01
CA ARG A 39 9.12 0.95 5.02
C ARG A 39 8.69 1.84 6.17
N ALA A 40 7.67 2.66 5.94
CA ALA A 40 7.05 3.48 6.97
C ALA A 40 5.52 3.30 6.92
N ALA A 41 4.92 3.10 8.10
CA ALA A 41 3.49 3.01 8.27
C ALA A 41 3.05 3.81 9.50
N VAL A 42 2.04 4.68 9.33
CA VAL A 42 1.41 5.38 10.45
C VAL A 42 0.43 4.41 11.08
N VAL A 43 0.61 4.09 12.37
CA VAL A 43 -0.12 3.02 13.05
C VAL A 43 -1.27 3.53 13.89
N GLU A 44 -1.16 4.75 14.43
CA GLU A 44 -2.23 5.36 15.21
C GLU A 44 -2.17 6.89 15.20
N LYS A 45 -3.36 7.50 15.32
CA LYS A 45 -3.52 8.91 15.68
C LYS A 45 -3.76 9.02 17.18
N THR A 46 -2.95 9.84 17.85
CA THR A 46 -3.07 10.14 19.28
C THR A 46 -3.51 11.59 19.51
N ARG A 47 -3.76 11.97 20.76
CA ARG A 47 -4.02 13.38 21.13
C ARG A 47 -2.84 14.30 20.84
N ARG A 48 -1.62 13.77 20.80
CA ARG A 48 -0.37 14.54 20.62
C ARG A 48 0.12 14.58 19.16
N GLY A 49 -0.56 13.88 18.25
CA GLY A 49 -0.18 13.80 16.85
C GLY A 49 -0.34 12.37 16.31
N ASN A 50 0.63 11.92 15.52
CA ASN A 50 0.64 10.62 14.87
C ASN A 50 1.80 9.76 15.38
N VAL A 51 1.65 8.45 15.26
CA VAL A 51 2.70 7.48 15.55
C VAL A 51 2.97 6.67 14.29
N CYS A 52 4.22 6.64 13.88
CA CYS A 52 4.74 5.85 12.78
C CYS A 52 5.60 4.70 13.30
N GLU A 53 5.56 3.58 12.61
CA GLU A 53 6.56 2.53 12.70
C GLU A 53 7.36 2.49 11.40
N VAL A 54 8.68 2.48 11.53
CA VAL A 54 9.63 2.43 10.43
C VAL A 54 10.47 1.19 10.55
N GLU A 55 10.42 0.34 9.52
CA GLU A 55 11.38 -0.75 9.37
C GLU A 55 12.58 -0.20 8.60
N ALA A 56 13.78 -0.42 9.12
CA ALA A 56 15.00 0.18 8.59
C ALA A 56 16.19 -0.77 8.65
N ILE A 57 17.12 -0.62 7.72
CA ILE A 57 18.41 -1.32 7.73
C ILE A 57 19.39 -0.52 8.57
N GLU A 58 19.92 -1.17 9.59
CA GLU A 58 21.12 -0.77 10.32
C GLU A 58 22.35 -1.32 9.58
N TYR A 59 23.24 -0.43 9.12
CA TYR A 59 24.48 -0.78 8.44
C TYR A 59 25.71 -0.26 9.20
N GLY A 60 26.85 -0.94 8.98
CA GLY A 60 28.15 -0.48 9.46
C GLY A 60 28.70 0.64 8.57
N SER A 61 29.77 1.31 9.01
CA SER A 61 30.35 2.50 8.36
C SER A 61 30.85 2.32 6.91
N ALA A 62 30.77 1.12 6.32
CA ALA A 62 31.34 0.81 5.01
C ALA A 62 30.29 0.57 3.88
N ASP A 63 28.99 0.51 4.18
CA ASP A 63 27.94 0.19 3.19
C ASP A 63 27.17 1.44 2.73
N HIS A 64 27.76 2.20 1.81
CA HIS A 64 27.19 3.48 1.32
C HIS A 64 26.05 3.33 0.30
N ALA A 65 25.91 2.19 -0.37
CA ALA A 65 24.92 2.02 -1.46
C ALA A 65 23.45 2.11 -0.99
N LEU A 66 23.19 1.99 0.31
CA LEU A 66 21.86 2.15 0.92
C LEU A 66 21.50 3.61 1.23
N ALA A 67 22.50 4.46 1.44
CA ALA A 67 22.28 5.87 1.81
C ALA A 67 21.71 6.69 0.64
N ASP A 68 21.94 6.25 -0.60
CA ASP A 68 21.56 7.01 -1.80
C ASP A 68 20.12 6.78 -2.27
N LYS A 69 19.43 5.74 -1.78
CA LYS A 69 18.05 5.39 -2.19
C LYS A 69 17.05 5.70 -1.07
N SER A 70 16.58 6.95 -1.00
CA SER A 70 15.54 7.34 -0.05
C SER A 70 14.17 6.79 -0.43
N ILE A 71 13.48 6.16 0.52
CA ILE A 71 12.06 5.77 0.35
C ILE A 71 11.12 6.98 0.25
N PHE A 72 11.64 8.18 0.56
CA PHE A 72 10.93 9.46 0.44
C PHE A 72 11.19 10.20 -0.87
N GLU A 73 11.96 9.62 -1.82
CA GLU A 73 12.15 10.21 -3.14
C GLU A 73 10.82 10.34 -3.88
N PHE A 74 10.26 11.56 -3.88
CA PHE A 74 8.97 11.87 -4.48
C PHE A 74 9.14 12.68 -5.77
N ARG A 75 8.54 12.19 -6.86
CA ARG A 75 8.44 12.87 -8.15
C ARG A 75 6.98 13.08 -8.47
N ARG A 76 6.57 14.34 -8.44
CA ARG A 76 5.18 14.71 -8.74
C ARG A 76 4.86 14.41 -10.20
N ARG A 77 3.73 13.76 -10.44
CA ARG A 77 3.21 13.51 -11.79
C ARG A 77 2.90 14.84 -12.48
N THR A 78 3.25 14.96 -13.75
CA THR A 78 3.03 16.22 -14.50
C THR A 78 1.61 16.29 -15.07
N GLN A 79 1.04 15.12 -15.36
CA GLN A 79 -0.32 14.97 -15.88
C GLN A 79 -0.92 13.62 -15.44
N ALA A 80 -2.22 13.48 -15.65
CA ALA A 80 -2.91 12.19 -15.58
C ALA A 80 -3.18 11.71 -17.01
N ARG A 81 -2.71 10.51 -17.35
CA ARG A 81 -2.99 9.85 -18.62
C ARG A 81 -4.27 9.05 -18.49
N THR A 82 -5.21 9.28 -19.41
CA THR A 82 -6.58 8.76 -19.32
C THR A 82 -6.91 7.72 -20.40
N GLY A 83 -5.91 7.28 -21.19
CA GLY A 83 -6.12 6.28 -22.25
C GLY A 83 -6.38 4.86 -21.73
N GLN A 84 -6.02 4.59 -20.48
CA GLN A 84 -6.34 3.35 -19.76
C GLN A 84 -6.73 3.70 -18.33
N PHE A 85 -7.55 2.85 -17.72
CA PHE A 85 -7.90 2.92 -16.31
C PHE A 85 -7.05 1.90 -15.54
N ASN A 86 -5.99 2.37 -14.88
CA ASN A 86 -5.08 1.52 -14.11
C ASN A 86 -5.26 1.78 -12.62
N ALA A 87 -5.49 0.74 -11.84
CA ALA A 87 -5.68 0.84 -10.39
C ALA A 87 -4.55 0.16 -9.63
N VAL A 88 -4.30 0.61 -8.40
CA VAL A 88 -3.46 -0.08 -7.43
C VAL A 88 -4.36 -0.65 -6.33
N MET A 89 -4.21 -1.94 -6.02
CA MET A 89 -4.80 -2.56 -4.84
C MET A 89 -3.68 -2.87 -3.85
N LEU A 90 -3.78 -2.31 -2.65
CA LEU A 90 -2.77 -2.47 -1.61
C LEU A 90 -3.42 -2.87 -0.30
N ILE A 91 -3.12 -4.08 0.19
CA ILE A 91 -3.53 -4.57 1.50
C ILE A 91 -2.27 -4.76 2.35
N PRO A 92 -1.97 -3.86 3.29
CA PRO A 92 -0.70 -3.92 4.01
C PRO A 92 -0.52 -5.25 4.75
N THR A 93 0.67 -5.84 4.62
CA THR A 93 0.98 -7.11 5.30
C THR A 93 1.36 -6.87 6.76
N GLY A 94 0.92 -7.81 7.61
CA GLY A 94 1.22 -7.84 9.04
C GLY A 94 0.27 -7.02 9.91
N VAL A 95 -0.85 -6.53 9.36
CA VAL A 95 -1.81 -5.63 10.04
C VAL A 95 -3.16 -6.29 10.34
N ASP A 96 -3.24 -7.61 10.16
CA ASP A 96 -4.42 -8.44 10.41
C ASP A 96 -5.68 -7.97 9.66
N CYS A 97 -5.55 -7.73 8.35
CA CYS A 97 -6.71 -7.41 7.52
C CYS A 97 -7.69 -8.58 7.44
N ALA A 98 -8.99 -8.30 7.56
CA ALA A 98 -10.04 -9.32 7.41
C ALA A 98 -10.04 -9.97 6.02
N ILE A 99 -9.65 -9.22 4.99
CA ILE A 99 -9.40 -9.71 3.63
C ILE A 99 -7.96 -9.34 3.27
N GLY A 100 -7.16 -10.32 2.86
CA GLY A 100 -5.73 -10.14 2.53
C GLY A 100 -4.80 -10.21 3.75
N GLY A 101 -5.30 -10.71 4.88
CA GLY A 101 -4.50 -10.97 6.08
C GLY A 101 -3.83 -12.36 6.07
N HIS A 102 -4.26 -13.26 5.19
CA HIS A 102 -3.75 -14.63 5.04
C HIS A 102 -3.26 -14.87 3.60
N ALA A 103 -2.71 -16.06 3.35
CA ALA A 103 -2.10 -16.37 2.05
C ALA A 103 -3.15 -16.36 0.91
N GLY A 104 -3.17 -15.27 0.13
CA GLY A 104 -3.94 -15.12 -1.10
C GLY A 104 -5.46 -15.04 -0.91
N ASP A 105 -5.95 -14.82 0.32
CA ASP A 105 -7.39 -14.72 0.61
C ASP A 105 -8.04 -13.46 0.02
N ALA A 106 -7.24 -12.47 -0.39
CA ALA A 106 -7.69 -11.31 -1.16
C ALA A 106 -7.81 -11.57 -2.68
N THR A 107 -7.39 -12.72 -3.20
CA THR A 107 -7.43 -13.03 -4.64
C THR A 107 -8.83 -12.85 -5.25
N PRO A 108 -9.92 -13.31 -4.61
CA PRO A 108 -11.27 -13.09 -5.16
C PRO A 108 -11.63 -11.60 -5.31
N ALA A 109 -11.26 -10.77 -4.32
CA ALA A 109 -11.47 -9.33 -4.38
C ALA A 109 -10.60 -8.69 -5.48
N ALA A 110 -9.35 -9.12 -5.62
CA ALA A 110 -8.45 -8.66 -6.68
C ALA A 110 -9.00 -9.00 -8.08
N ARG A 111 -9.52 -10.23 -8.29
CA ARG A 111 -10.15 -10.64 -9.55
C ARG A 111 -11.37 -9.79 -9.88
N LEU A 112 -12.20 -9.46 -8.88
CA LEU A 112 -13.34 -8.57 -9.06
C LEU A 112 -12.89 -7.17 -9.48
N LEU A 113 -11.91 -6.57 -8.79
CA LEU A 113 -11.40 -5.24 -9.17
C LEU A 113 -10.72 -5.27 -10.54
N ALA A 114 -9.97 -6.33 -10.85
CA ALA A 114 -9.31 -6.53 -12.14
C ALA A 114 -10.31 -6.60 -13.29
N SER A 115 -11.53 -7.09 -13.06
CA SER A 115 -12.58 -7.16 -14.10
C SER A 115 -13.10 -5.79 -14.56
N VAL A 116 -12.89 -4.73 -13.77
CA VAL A 116 -13.39 -3.36 -14.06
C VAL A 116 -12.28 -2.35 -14.38
N VAL A 117 -11.02 -2.80 -14.49
CA VAL A 117 -9.85 -1.95 -14.83
C VAL A 117 -9.09 -2.54 -16.01
N ASP A 118 -8.27 -1.71 -16.66
CA ASP A 118 -7.40 -2.19 -17.75
C ASP A 118 -6.16 -2.90 -17.19
N ASN A 119 -5.61 -2.41 -16.06
CA ASN A 119 -4.56 -3.09 -15.32
C ASN A 119 -4.74 -2.90 -13.81
N LEU A 120 -4.44 -3.95 -13.04
CA LEU A 120 -4.45 -3.91 -11.57
C LEU A 120 -3.05 -4.18 -11.03
N VAL A 121 -2.40 -3.16 -10.46
CA VAL A 121 -1.14 -3.34 -9.73
C VAL A 121 -1.46 -3.86 -8.33
N LEU A 122 -0.85 -4.98 -7.95
CA LEU A 122 -1.04 -5.62 -6.65
C LEU A 122 0.25 -6.26 -6.16
N HIS A 123 0.34 -6.52 -4.85
CA HIS A 123 1.51 -7.13 -4.25
C HIS A 123 1.33 -8.64 -4.03
N PRO A 124 2.44 -9.40 -3.86
CA PRO A 124 2.44 -10.85 -3.70
C PRO A 124 1.35 -11.39 -2.77
N ASN A 125 1.24 -10.85 -1.56
CA ASN A 125 0.33 -11.37 -0.53
C ASN A 125 -1.17 -11.27 -0.88
N VAL A 126 -1.53 -10.47 -1.89
CA VAL A 126 -2.91 -10.46 -2.41
C VAL A 126 -3.25 -11.76 -3.14
N VAL A 127 -2.28 -12.35 -3.84
CA VAL A 127 -2.51 -13.45 -4.80
C VAL A 127 -1.74 -14.74 -4.49
N ASN A 128 -0.75 -14.68 -3.60
CA ASN A 128 0.05 -15.84 -3.21
C ASN A 128 -0.64 -16.64 -2.13
N ALA A 129 -1.10 -17.83 -2.49
CA ALA A 129 -1.71 -18.81 -1.61
C ALA A 129 -0.93 -20.13 -1.72
N SER A 130 0.36 -20.10 -1.33
CA SER A 130 1.25 -21.27 -1.31
C SER A 130 1.50 -21.88 -2.70
N ASP A 131 0.79 -22.94 -3.08
CA ASP A 131 0.89 -23.49 -4.43
C ASP A 131 -0.20 -22.94 -5.39
N VAL A 132 -1.09 -22.09 -4.88
CA VAL A 132 -2.19 -21.46 -5.62
C VAL A 132 -1.89 -19.98 -5.89
N ASN A 133 -2.12 -19.54 -7.12
CA ASN A 133 -2.13 -18.12 -7.49
C ASN A 133 -3.10 -17.91 -8.66
N GLU A 134 -4.24 -17.28 -8.39
CA GLU A 134 -5.33 -17.09 -9.35
C GLU A 134 -5.43 -15.63 -9.87
N GLN A 135 -4.29 -14.93 -9.94
CA GLN A 135 -4.21 -13.60 -10.54
C GLN A 135 -4.70 -13.63 -11.99
N THR A 136 -5.40 -12.57 -12.43
CA THR A 136 -5.85 -12.41 -13.82
C THR A 136 -4.72 -11.89 -14.71
N ASP A 137 -4.86 -12.05 -16.02
CA ASP A 137 -3.83 -11.65 -17.00
C ASP A 137 -3.48 -10.16 -17.00
N ASN A 138 -4.41 -9.31 -16.55
CA ASN A 138 -4.23 -7.86 -16.44
C ASN A 138 -3.71 -7.40 -15.06
N CYS A 139 -3.39 -8.33 -14.16
CA CYS A 139 -2.71 -7.99 -12.91
C CYS A 139 -1.20 -7.80 -13.12
N LEU A 140 -0.62 -6.84 -12.41
CA LEU A 140 0.81 -6.58 -12.36
C LEU A 140 1.33 -6.89 -10.96
N TYR A 141 2.06 -8.00 -10.87
CA TYR A 141 2.61 -8.55 -9.63
C TYR A 141 3.83 -7.72 -9.15
N ALA A 142 3.59 -6.72 -8.31
CA ALA A 142 4.60 -5.77 -7.84
C ALA A 142 4.69 -5.79 -6.31
N GLU A 143 5.85 -6.21 -5.78
CA GLU A 143 6.16 -6.16 -4.35
C GLU A 143 5.94 -4.74 -3.77
N GLY A 144 5.59 -4.64 -2.49
CA GLY A 144 5.17 -3.37 -1.88
C GLY A 144 6.19 -2.23 -1.98
N SER A 145 7.50 -2.49 -2.02
CA SER A 145 8.49 -1.44 -2.29
C SER A 145 8.37 -0.87 -3.70
N LEU A 146 8.07 -1.71 -4.69
CA LEU A 146 7.84 -1.30 -6.07
C LEU A 146 6.55 -0.50 -6.20
N ILE A 147 5.49 -0.89 -5.47
CA ILE A 147 4.26 -0.09 -5.38
C ILE A 147 4.54 1.27 -4.72
N CYS A 148 5.30 1.31 -3.62
CA CYS A 148 5.70 2.56 -2.98
C CYS A 148 6.42 3.47 -3.99
N ARG A 149 7.46 2.96 -4.65
CA ARG A 149 8.26 3.74 -5.61
C ARG A 149 7.47 4.17 -6.85
N LEU A 150 6.57 3.33 -7.34
CA LEU A 150 5.64 3.70 -8.42
C LEU A 150 4.73 4.85 -7.98
N MET A 151 4.10 4.75 -6.81
CA MET A 151 3.21 5.80 -6.29
C MET A 151 3.95 7.10 -5.98
N MET A 152 5.19 6.99 -5.49
CA MET A 152 6.10 8.10 -5.28
C MET A 152 6.63 8.70 -6.59
N GLY A 153 6.43 8.02 -7.73
CA GLY A 153 6.88 8.48 -9.06
C GLY A 153 8.36 8.28 -9.35
N SER A 154 9.11 7.58 -8.48
CA SER A 154 10.56 7.37 -8.64
C SER A 154 10.91 6.24 -9.62
N VAL A 155 9.97 5.34 -9.93
CA VAL A 155 10.12 4.29 -10.94
C VAL A 155 8.89 4.13 -11.82
N GLY A 156 9.08 3.53 -13.00
CA GLY A 156 8.03 2.92 -13.78
C GLY A 156 8.07 1.39 -13.73
N LEU A 157 6.96 0.75 -14.07
CA LEU A 157 6.78 -0.70 -14.15
C LEU A 157 6.51 -1.12 -15.59
N ARG A 158 7.48 -1.78 -16.23
CA ARG A 158 7.34 -2.29 -17.60
C ARG A 158 6.74 -3.68 -17.60
N LYS A 159 5.64 -3.89 -18.33
CA LYS A 159 5.01 -5.22 -18.46
C LYS A 159 5.99 -6.22 -19.08
N ALA A 160 6.05 -7.41 -18.49
CA ALA A 160 6.86 -8.52 -19.01
C ALA A 160 5.96 -9.64 -19.52
N ARG A 161 6.34 -10.25 -20.65
CA ARG A 161 5.72 -11.50 -21.12
C ARG A 161 6.27 -12.71 -20.35
N GLN A 162 7.55 -12.64 -20.01
CA GLN A 162 8.30 -13.64 -19.28
C GLN A 162 9.51 -12.98 -18.61
N ASN A 163 9.92 -13.48 -17.46
CA ASN A 163 11.14 -13.11 -16.76
C ASN A 163 12.06 -14.32 -16.65
N ARG A 164 13.38 -14.07 -16.75
CA ARG A 164 14.40 -15.00 -16.27
C ARG A 164 14.39 -14.95 -14.75
N VAL A 165 13.99 -16.03 -14.08
CA VAL A 165 13.87 -16.09 -12.63
C VAL A 165 15.10 -16.81 -12.05
N LEU A 166 15.82 -16.13 -11.15
CA LEU A 166 16.83 -16.77 -10.31
C LEU A 166 16.15 -17.29 -9.05
N LEU A 167 16.25 -18.59 -8.79
CA LEU A 167 15.76 -19.19 -7.54
C LEU A 167 16.91 -19.29 -6.55
N VAL A 168 16.66 -18.86 -5.32
CA VAL A 168 17.60 -18.99 -4.21
C VAL A 168 16.94 -19.83 -3.13
N THR A 169 17.65 -20.85 -2.64
CA THR A 169 17.29 -21.63 -1.46
C THR A 169 18.51 -21.80 -0.57
N GLU A 170 18.39 -22.59 0.49
CA GLU A 170 19.44 -22.77 1.48
C GLU A 170 19.59 -24.25 1.84
N GLU A 171 20.82 -24.64 2.17
CA GLU A 171 21.11 -25.94 2.74
C GLU A 171 20.33 -26.16 4.03
N ARG A 172 19.70 -27.33 4.14
CA ARG A 172 18.87 -27.72 5.29
C ARG A 172 19.29 -29.09 5.81
N PRO A 173 20.41 -29.18 6.56
CA PRO A 173 20.84 -30.44 7.17
C PRO A 173 19.79 -31.07 8.08
N ASP A 174 18.93 -30.24 8.69
CA ASP A 174 17.81 -30.65 9.54
C ASP A 174 16.55 -31.10 8.77
N ALA A 175 16.47 -30.79 7.47
CA ALA A 175 15.36 -31.19 6.60
C ALA A 175 15.85 -31.32 5.13
N PRO A 176 16.65 -32.35 4.80
CA PRO A 176 17.37 -32.43 3.52
C PRO A 176 16.45 -32.43 2.29
N ASN A 177 15.22 -32.93 2.44
CA ASN A 177 14.22 -32.96 1.38
C ASN A 177 13.70 -31.58 0.96
N VAL A 178 13.90 -30.53 1.75
CA VAL A 178 13.43 -29.17 1.41
C VAL A 178 14.09 -28.65 0.14
N VAL A 179 15.39 -28.91 -0.05
CA VAL A 179 16.12 -28.49 -1.25
C VAL A 179 15.60 -29.26 -2.47
N ASP A 180 15.46 -30.58 -2.36
CA ASP A 180 14.91 -31.42 -3.43
C ASP A 180 13.49 -31.00 -3.82
N GLN A 181 12.63 -30.73 -2.83
CA GLN A 181 11.25 -30.26 -3.07
C GLN A 181 11.23 -28.88 -3.73
N THR A 182 12.12 -27.98 -3.32
CA THR A 182 12.29 -26.65 -3.92
C THR A 182 12.70 -26.76 -5.39
N ILE A 183 13.67 -27.62 -5.70
CA ILE A 183 14.11 -27.89 -7.08
C ILE A 183 12.99 -28.55 -7.89
N ASN A 184 12.29 -29.54 -7.34
CA ASN A 184 11.16 -30.20 -8.00
C ASN A 184 10.00 -29.22 -8.27
N CYS A 185 9.73 -28.28 -7.37
CA CYS A 185 8.76 -27.22 -7.58
C CYS A 185 9.17 -26.29 -8.73
N ALA A 186 10.46 -25.92 -8.80
CA ALA A 186 11.02 -25.14 -9.90
C ALA A 186 10.93 -25.88 -11.24
N GLU A 187 11.34 -27.15 -11.30
CA GLU A 187 11.20 -27.99 -12.50
C GLU A 187 9.73 -28.19 -12.89
N GLY A 188 8.83 -28.35 -11.92
CA GLY A 188 7.39 -28.36 -12.16
C GLY A 188 6.91 -27.06 -12.81
N ALA A 189 7.37 -25.91 -12.34
CA ALA A 189 7.04 -24.61 -12.93
C ALA A 189 7.63 -24.46 -14.35
N ARG A 190 8.86 -24.93 -14.58
CA ARG A 190 9.45 -25.00 -15.94
C ARG A 190 8.62 -25.87 -16.88
N ALA A 191 8.24 -27.07 -16.44
CA ALA A 191 7.52 -28.04 -17.25
C ALA A 191 6.06 -27.62 -17.55
N THR A 192 5.38 -26.96 -16.61
CA THR A 192 3.94 -26.67 -16.71
C THR A 192 3.61 -25.24 -17.11
N LEU A 193 4.42 -24.26 -16.69
CA LEU A 193 4.24 -22.84 -17.05
C LEU A 193 5.19 -22.40 -18.17
N GLY A 194 6.19 -23.23 -18.53
CA GLY A 194 7.23 -22.84 -19.47
C GLY A 194 8.17 -21.77 -18.92
N MET A 195 8.35 -21.70 -17.59
CA MET A 195 9.17 -20.68 -16.95
C MET A 195 10.65 -20.78 -17.32
N ASP A 196 11.30 -19.62 -17.45
CA ASP A 196 12.75 -19.53 -17.63
C ASP A 196 13.44 -19.45 -16.25
N ILE A 197 13.72 -20.62 -15.69
CA ILE A 197 14.53 -20.80 -14.49
C ILE A 197 15.77 -21.57 -14.92
N SER A 198 16.89 -20.86 -15.07
CA SER A 198 18.15 -21.43 -15.58
C SER A 198 19.14 -21.79 -14.48
N GLU A 199 19.00 -21.22 -13.28
CA GLU A 199 19.91 -21.42 -12.17
C GLU A 199 19.16 -21.45 -10.82
N VAL A 200 19.59 -22.35 -9.94
CA VAL A 200 19.20 -22.40 -8.53
C VAL A 200 20.46 -22.19 -7.70
N VAL A 201 20.46 -21.15 -6.85
CA VAL A 201 21.52 -20.92 -5.87
C VAL A 201 21.13 -21.59 -4.57
N VAL A 202 21.97 -22.49 -4.08
CA VAL A 202 21.82 -23.10 -2.75
C VAL A 202 22.84 -22.46 -1.82
N LEU A 203 22.38 -21.70 -0.83
CA LEU A 203 23.23 -21.08 0.17
C LEU A 203 23.73 -22.14 1.15
N ASP A 204 25.05 -22.22 1.36
CA ASP A 204 25.67 -23.13 2.35
C ASP A 204 25.17 -22.85 3.79
N ARG A 205 24.90 -21.58 4.08
CA ARG A 205 24.27 -21.10 5.29
C ARG A 205 23.10 -20.20 4.93
N GLY A 206 21.92 -20.61 5.40
CA GLY A 206 20.68 -19.86 5.23
C GLY A 206 20.67 -18.45 5.82
N LEU A 207 19.57 -17.72 5.63
CA LEU A 207 19.38 -16.42 6.29
C LEU A 207 19.04 -16.60 7.77
N SER A 208 19.28 -15.58 8.61
CA SER A 208 18.75 -15.56 9.98
C SER A 208 17.54 -14.64 9.99
N MET A 209 16.34 -15.22 9.86
CA MET A 209 15.08 -14.47 9.80
C MET A 209 14.24 -14.76 11.06
N LYS A 210 14.14 -13.78 11.95
CA LYS A 210 13.40 -13.90 13.21
C LYS A 210 12.09 -13.11 13.12
N THR A 211 10.97 -13.76 13.41
CA THR A 211 9.65 -13.10 13.48
C THR A 211 9.55 -12.21 14.71
N GLY A 212 8.70 -11.19 14.70
CA GLY A 212 8.49 -10.33 15.86
C GLY A 212 7.17 -9.57 15.79
N PHE A 213 6.81 -8.95 16.91
CA PHE A 213 5.65 -8.06 17.00
C PHE A 213 6.10 -6.67 17.40
N ALA A 214 5.61 -5.66 16.69
CA ALA A 214 5.77 -4.27 17.09
C ALA A 214 4.78 -3.91 18.21
N GLU A 215 4.99 -2.77 18.88
CA GLU A 215 4.12 -2.33 19.99
C GLU A 215 2.67 -2.09 19.55
N SER A 216 2.43 -1.82 18.26
CA SER A 216 1.09 -1.74 17.68
C SER A 216 0.37 -3.08 17.53
N GLY A 217 1.06 -4.21 17.76
CA GLY A 217 0.59 -5.57 17.46
C GLY A 217 0.87 -6.01 16.01
N ARG A 218 1.43 -5.13 15.18
CA ARG A 218 1.82 -5.45 13.79
C ARG A 218 2.94 -6.49 13.77
N VAL A 219 2.84 -7.45 12.84
CA VAL A 219 3.90 -8.44 12.61
C VAL A 219 5.07 -7.79 11.86
N THR A 220 6.29 -8.06 12.33
CA THR A 220 7.57 -7.58 11.79
C THR A 220 8.63 -8.69 11.93
N GLY A 221 9.91 -8.36 11.76
CA GLY A 221 11.00 -9.27 12.06
C GLY A 221 12.39 -8.65 11.94
N ARG A 222 13.39 -9.45 12.28
CA ARG A 222 14.81 -9.12 12.16
C ARG A 222 15.48 -10.08 11.20
N ILE A 223 16.26 -9.52 10.27
CA ILE A 223 17.06 -10.28 9.30
C ILE A 223 18.53 -10.01 9.57
N GLU A 224 19.34 -11.08 9.57
CA GLU A 224 20.80 -11.02 9.65
C GLU A 224 21.41 -11.89 8.54
N ARG A 225 22.67 -11.60 8.18
CA ARG A 225 23.42 -12.24 7.08
C ARG A 225 22.85 -11.94 5.69
N LEU A 226 22.25 -10.76 5.52
CA LEU A 226 21.66 -10.37 4.25
C LEU A 226 22.72 -9.97 3.19
N GLU A 227 23.86 -9.47 3.65
CA GLU A 227 24.97 -8.99 2.83
C GLU A 227 25.50 -10.07 1.90
N HIS A 228 25.67 -11.29 2.42
CA HIS A 228 26.15 -12.41 1.63
C HIS A 228 25.20 -12.75 0.47
N LEU A 229 23.90 -12.75 0.72
CA LEU A 229 22.90 -12.93 -0.33
C LEU A 229 22.94 -11.79 -1.35
N ILE A 230 23.04 -10.54 -0.88
CA ILE A 230 23.14 -9.36 -1.77
C ILE A 230 24.38 -9.47 -2.67
N ASP A 231 25.52 -9.89 -2.13
CA ASP A 231 26.77 -10.03 -2.90
C ASP A 231 26.64 -11.10 -3.99
N ILE A 232 26.01 -12.24 -3.68
CA ILE A 232 25.73 -13.30 -4.66
C ILE A 232 24.81 -12.77 -5.77
N LEU A 233 23.73 -12.08 -5.40
CA LEU A 233 22.77 -11.54 -6.35
C LEU A 233 23.41 -10.47 -7.24
N ARG A 234 24.22 -9.56 -6.66
CA ARG A 234 24.97 -8.54 -7.40
C ARG A 234 25.98 -9.14 -8.37
N ALA A 235 26.69 -10.20 -7.96
CA ALA A 235 27.63 -10.90 -8.83
C ALA A 235 26.95 -11.55 -10.04
N LYS A 236 25.64 -11.81 -9.95
CA LYS A 236 24.80 -12.38 -11.01
C LYS A 236 23.92 -11.34 -11.72
N ALA A 237 24.10 -10.05 -11.43
CA ALA A 237 23.28 -8.99 -12.02
C ALA A 237 23.27 -9.07 -13.57
N GLY A 238 22.09 -8.91 -14.16
CA GLY A 238 21.88 -9.01 -15.62
C GLY A 238 21.60 -10.43 -16.13
N SER A 239 21.90 -11.48 -15.35
CA SER A 239 21.54 -12.87 -15.70
C SER A 239 20.07 -13.21 -15.44
N TYR A 240 19.43 -12.46 -14.54
CA TYR A 240 18.03 -12.63 -14.15
C TYR A 240 17.24 -11.31 -14.25
N ASP A 241 15.92 -11.43 -14.37
CA ASP A 241 14.96 -10.33 -14.38
C ASP A 241 14.09 -10.29 -13.11
N ALA A 242 14.05 -11.37 -12.33
CA ALA A 242 13.31 -11.51 -11.08
C ALA A 242 14.01 -12.52 -10.14
N VAL A 243 13.79 -12.39 -8.81
CA VAL A 243 14.39 -13.27 -7.80
C VAL A 243 13.30 -13.94 -6.96
N ALA A 244 13.30 -15.28 -6.93
CA ALA A 244 12.49 -16.08 -6.04
C ALA A 244 13.34 -16.58 -4.86
N LEU A 245 12.84 -16.45 -3.64
CA LEU A 245 13.51 -16.94 -2.44
C LEU A 245 12.67 -18.02 -1.77
N ALA A 246 13.28 -19.17 -1.51
CA ALA A 246 12.72 -20.28 -0.76
C ALA A 246 13.65 -20.57 0.43
N THR A 247 13.45 -19.85 1.55
CA THR A 247 14.33 -19.93 2.73
C THR A 247 13.55 -20.08 4.03
N ARG A 248 14.16 -20.61 5.09
CA ARG A 248 13.49 -20.84 6.39
C ARG A 248 13.34 -19.53 7.14
N ILE A 249 12.13 -19.28 7.62
CA ILE A 249 11.89 -18.30 8.68
C ILE A 249 12.04 -19.02 10.02
N THR A 250 12.85 -18.47 10.93
CA THR A 250 13.10 -19.00 12.26
C THR A 250 12.34 -18.18 13.30
N PRO A 251 11.07 -18.50 13.62
CA PRO A 251 10.36 -17.81 14.68
C PRO A 251 11.07 -18.01 16.03
N HIS A 252 10.90 -17.05 16.94
CA HIS A 252 11.55 -17.07 18.27
C HIS A 252 11.19 -18.31 19.11
N ILE A 253 10.00 -18.88 18.86
CA ILE A 253 9.52 -20.14 19.41
C ILE A 253 8.84 -20.87 18.25
N ASP A 254 9.56 -21.78 17.58
CA ASP A 254 9.02 -22.59 16.48
C ASP A 254 8.47 -23.91 17.01
N THR A 255 7.32 -23.84 17.67
CA THR A 255 6.68 -25.01 18.27
C THR A 255 5.41 -25.38 17.53
N VAL A 256 5.02 -26.65 17.62
CA VAL A 256 3.74 -27.13 17.09
C VAL A 256 2.58 -26.32 17.68
N GLU A 257 2.68 -25.85 18.92
CA GLU A 257 1.68 -24.98 19.55
C GLU A 257 1.51 -23.63 18.83
N LEU A 258 2.59 -22.99 18.34
CA LEU A 258 2.48 -21.75 17.57
C LEU A 258 1.64 -21.98 16.30
N HIS A 259 1.95 -23.04 15.57
CA HIS A 259 1.23 -23.42 14.35
C HIS A 259 -0.22 -23.83 14.65
N ARG A 260 -0.46 -24.60 15.72
CA ARG A 260 -1.81 -24.96 16.18
C ARG A 260 -2.65 -23.74 16.55
N ASN A 261 -2.07 -22.77 17.25
CA ASN A 261 -2.77 -21.53 17.59
C ASN A 261 -3.11 -20.73 16.33
N TYR A 262 -2.17 -20.61 15.38
CA TYR A 262 -2.44 -19.94 14.12
C TYR A 262 -3.54 -20.65 13.32
N PHE A 263 -3.48 -21.97 13.15
CA PHE A 263 -4.49 -22.71 12.37
C PHE A 263 -5.84 -22.89 13.10
N GLY A 264 -5.85 -22.86 14.44
CA GLY A 264 -7.03 -23.14 15.27
C GLY A 264 -7.68 -21.92 15.92
N GLU A 265 -6.92 -21.03 16.57
CA GLU A 265 -7.43 -19.93 17.39
C GLU A 265 -7.46 -18.57 16.66
N GLY A 266 -6.79 -18.47 15.50
CA GLY A 266 -6.78 -17.27 14.67
C GLY A 266 -5.61 -16.32 14.92
N GLY A 267 -5.73 -15.07 14.44
CA GLY A 267 -4.71 -14.02 14.57
C GLY A 267 -3.86 -13.79 13.33
N ALA A 268 -3.07 -12.71 13.38
CA ALA A 268 -2.23 -12.25 12.28
C ALA A 268 -1.20 -13.31 11.87
N ASN A 269 -0.94 -13.43 10.56
CA ASN A 269 0.10 -14.30 10.03
C ASN A 269 1.48 -13.90 10.62
N PRO A 270 2.14 -14.76 11.41
CA PRO A 270 3.38 -14.43 12.13
C PRO A 270 4.62 -14.34 11.22
N TRP A 271 4.54 -14.87 9.99
CA TRP A 271 5.65 -14.89 9.02
C TRP A 271 5.64 -13.67 8.10
N GLY A 272 4.46 -13.21 7.69
CA GLY A 272 4.32 -12.21 6.62
C GLY A 272 5.05 -10.89 6.86
N GLY A 273 5.28 -10.50 8.12
CA GLY A 273 6.05 -9.29 8.45
C GLY A 273 7.52 -9.36 8.03
N VAL A 274 8.23 -10.42 8.41
CA VAL A 274 9.66 -10.57 8.07
C VAL A 274 9.87 -10.84 6.58
N GLU A 275 8.91 -11.49 5.92
CA GLU A 275 8.93 -11.71 4.47
C GLU A 275 8.78 -10.40 3.69
N ALA A 276 7.84 -9.54 4.11
CA ALA A 276 7.65 -8.23 3.50
C ALA A 276 8.93 -7.39 3.64
N VAL A 277 9.59 -7.45 4.80
CA VAL A 277 10.87 -6.77 5.05
C VAL A 277 11.98 -7.27 4.11
N LEU A 278 12.15 -8.60 3.98
CA LEU A 278 13.17 -9.20 3.13
C LEU A 278 13.00 -8.75 1.66
N THR A 279 11.77 -8.90 1.16
CA THR A 279 11.45 -8.65 -0.24
C THR A 279 11.46 -7.16 -0.59
N HIS A 280 11.03 -6.28 0.34
CA HIS A 280 11.23 -4.82 0.22
C HIS A 280 12.71 -4.47 0.10
N CYS A 281 13.54 -5.02 0.98
CA CYS A 281 14.96 -4.72 1.02
C CYS A 281 15.64 -5.09 -0.31
N LEU A 282 15.46 -6.33 -0.75
CA LEU A 282 16.08 -6.83 -1.99
C LEU A 282 15.56 -6.12 -3.23
N SER A 283 14.25 -5.89 -3.34
CA SER A 283 13.67 -5.16 -4.48
C SER A 283 14.13 -3.71 -4.55
N THR A 284 14.31 -3.05 -3.41
CA THR A 284 14.83 -1.68 -3.33
C THR A 284 16.31 -1.62 -3.71
N LEU A 285 17.11 -2.54 -3.20
CA LEU A 285 18.55 -2.58 -3.43
C LEU A 285 18.90 -2.93 -4.87
N LEU A 286 18.24 -3.96 -5.41
CA LEU A 286 18.59 -4.57 -6.69
C LEU A 286 17.79 -4.01 -7.87
N ASP A 287 16.71 -3.26 -7.62
CA ASP A 287 15.75 -2.81 -8.64
C ASP A 287 15.15 -3.98 -9.44
N VAL A 288 14.91 -5.11 -8.77
CA VAL A 288 14.42 -6.34 -9.36
C VAL A 288 13.22 -6.86 -8.57
N PRO A 289 12.12 -7.29 -9.23
CA PRO A 289 11.01 -7.96 -8.56
C PRO A 289 11.49 -9.15 -7.75
N THR A 290 11.21 -9.11 -6.44
CA THR A 290 11.59 -10.17 -5.52
C THR A 290 10.36 -10.64 -4.77
N ALA A 291 10.21 -11.95 -4.61
CA ALA A 291 9.20 -12.54 -3.74
C ALA A 291 9.77 -13.75 -2.98
N HIS A 292 9.21 -14.00 -1.81
CA HIS A 292 9.67 -15.03 -0.88
C HIS A 292 8.55 -16.03 -0.62
N ALA A 293 8.93 -17.30 -0.46
CA ALA A 293 8.12 -18.38 0.06
C ALA A 293 8.87 -18.99 1.26
N PRO A 294 8.23 -19.12 2.43
CA PRO A 294 8.88 -19.71 3.58
C PRO A 294 8.99 -21.22 3.37
N THR A 295 10.19 -21.78 3.53
CA THR A 295 10.33 -23.25 3.56
C THR A 295 9.87 -23.79 4.89
N MET A 296 9.36 -25.03 4.92
CA MET A 296 8.95 -25.70 6.16
C MET A 296 10.03 -25.62 7.25
N SER A 297 9.59 -25.29 8.46
CA SER A 297 10.47 -25.16 9.61
C SER A 297 11.04 -26.49 10.10
N SER A 298 10.24 -27.55 10.10
CA SER A 298 10.66 -28.89 10.52
C SER A 298 9.84 -29.99 9.84
N GLU A 299 10.39 -31.19 9.78
CA GLU A 299 9.67 -32.35 9.24
C GLU A 299 8.46 -32.74 10.10
N ALA A 300 8.48 -32.49 11.41
CA ALA A 300 7.36 -32.79 12.30
C ALA A 300 6.07 -32.05 11.89
N LEU A 301 6.19 -30.77 11.48
CA LEU A 301 5.06 -29.98 11.00
C LEU A 301 4.47 -30.51 9.69
N ARG A 302 5.32 -31.11 8.84
CA ARG A 302 4.90 -31.71 7.56
C ARG A 302 4.00 -32.91 7.76
N THR A 303 4.27 -33.70 8.79
CA THR A 303 3.54 -34.95 9.07
C THR A 303 2.37 -34.78 10.03
N GLU A 304 2.20 -33.59 10.60
CA GLU A 304 1.12 -33.30 11.53
C GLU A 304 -0.24 -33.28 10.81
N SER A 305 -1.25 -33.85 11.46
CA SER A 305 -2.64 -33.81 10.98
C SER A 305 -3.33 -32.56 11.52
N TRP A 306 -3.41 -31.52 10.70
CA TRP A 306 -4.06 -30.25 11.04
C TRP A 306 -5.60 -30.30 11.01
N GLY A 307 -6.19 -31.35 10.44
CA GLY A 307 -7.64 -31.44 10.23
C GLY A 307 -8.16 -30.40 9.23
N VAL A 308 -9.44 -30.06 9.34
CA VAL A 308 -10.04 -28.98 8.54
C VAL A 308 -9.73 -27.65 9.23
N VAL A 309 -8.84 -26.86 8.61
CA VAL A 309 -8.45 -25.54 9.10
C VAL A 309 -9.41 -24.44 8.62
N GLU A 310 -9.22 -23.22 9.12
CA GLU A 310 -9.96 -22.05 8.65
C GLU A 310 -9.79 -21.87 7.11
N PRO A 311 -10.88 -21.61 6.35
CA PRO A 311 -10.83 -21.67 4.89
C PRO A 311 -9.82 -20.74 4.20
N ARG A 312 -9.52 -19.57 4.75
CA ARG A 312 -8.53 -18.62 4.20
C ARG A 312 -7.09 -19.12 4.36
N LYS A 313 -6.86 -20.11 5.23
CA LYS A 313 -5.55 -20.75 5.48
C LYS A 313 -5.41 -22.11 4.81
N ALA A 314 -6.49 -22.65 4.23
CA ALA A 314 -6.52 -24.00 3.67
C ALA A 314 -5.46 -24.24 2.57
N ALA A 315 -5.13 -23.20 1.79
CA ALA A 315 -4.11 -23.27 0.76
C ALA A 315 -2.69 -23.51 1.32
N GLU A 316 -2.43 -23.11 2.56
CA GLU A 316 -1.16 -23.38 3.26
C GLU A 316 -1.00 -24.87 3.58
N ILE A 317 -2.08 -25.57 3.93
CA ILE A 317 -2.01 -26.98 4.36
C ILE A 317 -1.86 -27.96 3.20
N ILE A 318 -2.37 -27.61 2.01
CA ILE A 318 -2.28 -28.49 0.83
C ILE A 318 -0.93 -28.41 0.10
N SER A 319 -0.05 -27.51 0.55
CA SER A 319 1.20 -27.18 -0.10
C SER A 319 2.38 -27.87 0.57
N THR A 320 3.34 -28.31 -0.22
CA THR A 320 4.60 -28.87 0.28
C THR A 320 5.72 -27.82 0.36
N THR A 321 5.74 -26.86 -0.58
CA THR A 321 6.87 -25.91 -0.71
C THR A 321 6.49 -24.45 -0.51
N TYR A 322 5.20 -24.12 -0.64
CA TYR A 322 4.66 -22.76 -0.62
C TYR A 322 5.15 -21.87 -1.78
N LEU A 323 5.93 -22.44 -2.71
CA LEU A 323 6.77 -21.71 -3.65
C LEU A 323 6.10 -21.51 -5.01
N PHE A 324 5.20 -22.39 -5.43
CA PHE A 324 4.70 -22.36 -6.80
C PHE A 324 3.95 -21.05 -7.11
N CYS A 325 3.24 -20.47 -6.13
CA CYS A 325 2.57 -19.17 -6.28
C CYS A 325 3.55 -18.03 -6.59
N VAL A 326 4.71 -18.03 -5.93
CA VAL A 326 5.79 -17.05 -6.10
C VAL A 326 6.39 -17.16 -7.50
N LEU A 327 6.69 -18.39 -7.94
CA LEU A 327 7.21 -18.64 -9.28
C LEU A 327 6.22 -18.17 -10.35
N LYS A 328 4.94 -18.55 -10.25
CA LYS A 328 3.88 -18.11 -11.17
C LYS A 328 3.74 -16.58 -11.23
N GLY A 329 3.81 -15.91 -10.07
CA GLY A 329 3.76 -14.45 -9.98
C GLY A 329 4.97 -13.77 -10.64
N LEU A 330 6.19 -14.18 -10.26
CA LEU A 330 7.43 -13.60 -10.75
C LEU A 330 7.68 -13.85 -12.24
N ASN A 331 7.15 -14.93 -12.81
CA ASN A 331 7.23 -15.19 -14.26
C ASN A 331 6.77 -14.00 -15.11
N ARG A 332 5.76 -13.26 -14.65
CA ARG A 332 5.16 -12.11 -15.36
C ARG A 332 5.19 -10.80 -14.58
N ALA A 333 5.92 -10.75 -13.46
CA ALA A 333 6.10 -9.52 -12.69
C ALA A 333 6.68 -8.40 -13.59
N PRO A 334 6.17 -7.16 -13.50
CA PRO A 334 6.70 -6.08 -14.31
C PRO A 334 8.14 -5.74 -13.90
N ARG A 335 8.96 -5.41 -14.88
CA ARG A 335 10.36 -5.02 -14.67
C ARG A 335 10.43 -3.56 -14.22
N VAL A 336 11.32 -3.28 -13.28
CA VAL A 336 11.51 -1.92 -12.76
C VAL A 336 12.26 -1.10 -13.79
N VAL A 337 11.79 0.12 -14.02
CA VAL A 337 12.46 1.12 -14.85
C VAL A 337 12.78 2.32 -13.98
N VAL A 338 14.05 2.42 -13.61
CA VAL A 338 14.59 3.60 -12.93
C VAL A 338 14.72 4.73 -13.95
N ASN A 339 14.33 5.95 -13.55
CA ASN A 339 14.32 7.12 -14.44
C ASN A 339 13.53 6.86 -15.75
N PRO A 340 12.22 6.61 -15.65
CA PRO A 340 11.40 6.31 -16.82
C PRO A 340 11.53 7.42 -17.88
N PRO A 341 11.62 7.06 -19.17
CA PRO A 341 11.77 8.04 -20.25
C PRO A 341 10.56 8.97 -20.31
N ILE A 342 10.79 10.20 -20.77
CA ILE A 342 9.74 11.19 -20.98
C ILE A 342 8.79 10.76 -22.11
N ALA A 343 9.32 10.06 -23.11
CA ALA A 343 8.54 9.55 -24.23
C ALA A 343 7.53 8.48 -23.74
N HIS A 344 6.29 8.61 -24.20
CA HIS A 344 5.22 7.69 -23.85
C HIS A 344 5.48 6.29 -24.46
N ASP A 345 5.72 5.31 -23.60
CA ASP A 345 5.78 3.89 -23.93
C ASP A 345 4.53 3.20 -23.33
N PRO A 346 3.60 2.67 -24.15
CA PRO A 346 2.37 2.03 -23.66
C PRO A 346 2.63 0.73 -22.88
N SER A 347 3.84 0.18 -22.94
CA SER A 347 4.25 -0.99 -22.14
C SER A 347 4.77 -0.62 -20.75
N LEU A 348 4.97 0.67 -20.47
CA LEU A 348 5.51 1.20 -19.23
C LEU A 348 4.44 1.96 -18.45
N LEU A 349 4.10 1.45 -17.27
CA LEU A 349 3.24 2.18 -16.33
C LEU A 349 4.09 3.07 -15.43
N THR A 350 3.70 4.32 -15.31
CA THR A 350 4.25 5.31 -14.37
C THR A 350 3.13 5.84 -13.47
N VAL A 351 3.48 6.71 -12.52
CA VAL A 351 2.48 7.38 -11.68
C VAL A 351 1.46 8.23 -12.48
N GLU A 352 1.81 8.66 -13.69
CA GLU A 352 0.91 9.40 -14.59
C GLU A 352 -0.24 8.51 -15.10
N ASP A 353 -0.01 7.21 -15.18
CA ASP A 353 -0.96 6.22 -15.72
C ASP A 353 -1.95 5.71 -14.65
N LEU A 354 -1.78 6.10 -13.38
CA LEU A 354 -2.59 5.61 -12.26
C LEU A 354 -3.87 6.42 -12.07
N SER A 355 -5.00 5.71 -12.07
CA SER A 355 -6.35 6.26 -11.98
C SER A 355 -6.91 6.27 -10.55
N CYS A 356 -6.59 5.25 -9.73
CA CYS A 356 -6.98 5.21 -8.31
C CYS A 356 -6.14 4.23 -7.50
N LEU A 357 -6.15 4.43 -6.18
CA LEU A 357 -5.62 3.52 -5.17
C LEU A 357 -6.77 2.93 -4.33
N VAL A 358 -6.81 1.61 -4.16
CA VAL A 358 -7.75 0.88 -3.30
C VAL A 358 -7.01 0.34 -2.09
N ILE A 359 -7.46 0.71 -0.89
CA ILE A 359 -6.86 0.30 0.38
C ILE A 359 -7.94 -0.09 1.40
N PRO A 360 -7.62 -0.93 2.42
CA PRO A 360 -8.42 -1.00 3.63
C PRO A 360 -8.51 0.38 4.30
N ASP A 361 -9.64 0.70 4.91
CA ASP A 361 -9.77 1.92 5.71
C ASP A 361 -8.73 1.94 6.86
N SER A 362 -8.39 3.13 7.35
CA SER A 362 -7.36 3.37 8.39
C SER A 362 -5.91 3.04 8.00
N CYS A 363 -5.63 2.45 6.83
CA CYS A 363 -4.27 2.12 6.42
C CYS A 363 -3.53 3.35 5.83
N VAL A 364 -2.50 3.82 6.53
CA VAL A 364 -1.69 4.98 6.11
C VAL A 364 -0.22 4.57 6.00
N GLY A 365 0.29 4.50 4.77
CA GLY A 365 1.71 4.32 4.46
C GLY A 365 2.13 5.22 3.29
N LEU A 366 3.35 5.06 2.81
CA LEU A 366 3.89 5.87 1.69
C LEU A 366 2.96 5.90 0.46
N PRO A 367 2.35 4.78 0.00
CA PRO A 367 1.41 4.82 -1.13
C PRO A 367 0.19 5.71 -0.89
N THR A 368 -0.35 5.72 0.33
CA THR A 368 -1.49 6.56 0.71
C THR A 368 -1.09 8.04 0.72
N LEU A 369 0.07 8.37 1.31
CA LEU A 369 0.57 9.75 1.37
C LEU A 369 0.95 10.27 -0.02
N ALA A 370 1.57 9.42 -0.84
CA ALA A 370 1.86 9.72 -2.24
C ALA A 370 0.56 9.96 -3.01
N ALA A 371 -0.48 9.15 -2.82
CA ALA A 371 -1.76 9.37 -3.47
C ALA A 371 -2.33 10.76 -3.16
N VAL A 372 -2.27 11.21 -1.89
CA VAL A 372 -2.66 12.57 -1.46
C VAL A 372 -1.94 13.61 -2.32
N GLU A 373 -0.60 13.57 -2.37
CA GLU A 373 0.21 14.60 -3.05
C GLU A 373 0.14 14.54 -4.59
N GLN A 374 -0.05 13.34 -5.15
CA GLN A 374 -0.25 13.15 -6.58
C GLN A 374 -1.67 13.56 -7.03
N GLY A 375 -2.61 13.75 -6.10
CA GLY A 375 -4.02 13.95 -6.43
C GLY A 375 -4.66 12.68 -7.00
N ILE A 376 -4.16 11.49 -6.65
CA ILE A 376 -4.75 10.21 -7.06
C ILE A 376 -5.94 9.91 -6.13
N PRO A 377 -7.14 9.62 -6.67
CA PRO A 377 -8.28 9.18 -5.88
C PRO A 377 -7.96 7.92 -5.05
N VAL A 378 -8.39 7.92 -3.79
CA VAL A 378 -8.24 6.80 -2.85
C VAL A 378 -9.62 6.25 -2.51
N ILE A 379 -9.82 4.96 -2.72
CA ILE A 379 -11.03 4.22 -2.34
C ILE A 379 -10.70 3.40 -1.09
N ALA A 380 -11.19 3.87 0.06
CA ALA A 380 -11.02 3.23 1.35
C ALA A 380 -12.15 2.24 1.64
N VAL A 381 -11.82 0.96 1.82
CA VAL A 381 -12.78 -0.14 2.04
C VAL A 381 -12.99 -0.37 3.54
N ARG A 382 -14.17 0.00 4.06
CA ARG A 382 -14.47 0.01 5.50
C ARG A 382 -14.58 -1.37 6.14
N ASN A 383 -15.21 -2.33 5.47
CA ASN A 383 -15.41 -3.66 6.04
C ASN A 383 -14.14 -4.52 6.03
N ASN A 384 -13.03 -4.05 5.44
CA ASN A 384 -11.74 -4.71 5.59
C ASN A 384 -11.06 -4.23 6.88
N THR A 385 -11.59 -4.69 8.01
CA THR A 385 -11.09 -4.34 9.35
C THR A 385 -9.64 -4.75 9.53
N ASN A 386 -8.89 -3.99 10.32
CA ASN A 386 -7.45 -4.17 10.54
C ASN A 386 -6.99 -3.51 11.85
N LEU A 387 -5.71 -3.67 12.20
CA LEU A 387 -5.12 -3.15 13.44
C LEU A 387 -4.86 -1.63 13.45
N MET A 388 -4.93 -0.95 12.31
CA MET A 388 -4.53 0.46 12.20
C MET A 388 -5.60 1.40 12.80
N LYS A 389 -5.14 2.40 13.54
CA LYS A 389 -6.00 3.35 14.29
C LYS A 389 -5.88 4.77 13.75
N ASN A 390 -5.95 4.93 12.43
CA ASN A 390 -5.89 6.23 11.78
C ASN A 390 -7.26 6.69 11.32
N ASP A 391 -7.42 8.00 11.21
CA ASP A 391 -8.56 8.63 10.54
C ASP A 391 -8.08 9.22 9.21
N LEU A 392 -8.46 8.60 8.09
CA LEU A 392 -8.08 9.07 6.75
C LEU A 392 -8.57 10.50 6.47
N LYS A 393 -9.66 10.96 7.10
CA LYS A 393 -10.16 12.34 6.92
C LYS A 393 -9.22 13.39 7.53
N ALA A 394 -8.28 12.97 8.37
CA ALA A 394 -7.27 13.86 8.94
C ALA A 394 -6.14 14.18 7.96
N LEU A 395 -6.00 13.40 6.86
CA LEU A 395 -5.05 13.68 5.80
C LEU A 395 -5.58 14.81 4.89
N PRO A 396 -4.69 15.62 4.29
CA PRO A 396 -5.08 16.77 3.48
C PRO A 396 -5.52 16.37 2.05
N PHE A 397 -6.49 15.45 1.94
CA PHE A 397 -7.10 15.08 0.67
C PHE A 397 -7.81 16.28 0.02
N ALA A 398 -7.67 16.41 -1.30
CA ALA A 398 -8.48 17.35 -2.07
C ALA A 398 -9.97 16.95 -2.06
N PRO A 399 -10.91 17.89 -2.27
CA PRO A 399 -12.33 17.56 -2.36
C PRO A 399 -12.61 16.46 -3.41
N GLY A 400 -13.28 15.39 -3.00
CA GLY A 400 -13.60 14.24 -3.87
C GLY A 400 -12.47 13.24 -4.10
N GLN A 401 -11.28 13.46 -3.51
CA GLN A 401 -10.15 12.54 -3.67
C GLN A 401 -10.27 11.30 -2.78
N LEU A 402 -10.84 11.41 -1.58
CA LEU A 402 -11.10 10.27 -0.69
C LEU A 402 -12.54 9.79 -0.87
N LEU A 403 -12.69 8.54 -1.28
CA LEU A 403 -13.96 7.84 -1.45
C LEU A 403 -14.01 6.68 -0.46
N TYR A 404 -15.20 6.40 0.08
CA TYR A 404 -15.41 5.27 0.96
C TYR A 404 -16.29 4.23 0.28
N ALA A 405 -15.86 2.99 0.32
CA ALA A 405 -16.66 1.82 -0.01
C ALA A 405 -16.93 1.03 1.27
N ALA A 406 -18.14 0.51 1.45
CA ALA A 406 -18.45 -0.43 2.51
C ALA A 406 -17.65 -1.72 2.32
N ASN A 407 -17.56 -2.25 1.10
CA ASN A 407 -16.90 -3.52 0.78
C ASN A 407 -16.30 -3.49 -0.64
N TYR A 408 -15.63 -4.58 -1.05
CA TYR A 408 -14.99 -4.67 -2.37
C TYR A 408 -15.99 -4.71 -3.55
N TYR A 409 -17.25 -5.09 -3.34
CA TYR A 409 -18.29 -4.96 -4.39
C TYR A 409 -18.58 -3.49 -4.68
N GLU A 410 -18.77 -2.69 -3.64
CA GLU A 410 -18.96 -1.25 -3.79
C GLU A 410 -17.70 -0.57 -4.34
N ALA A 411 -16.50 -1.01 -3.92
CA ALA A 411 -15.25 -0.50 -4.49
C ALA A 411 -15.17 -0.75 -6.00
N ALA A 412 -15.55 -1.95 -6.47
CA ALA A 412 -15.64 -2.26 -7.90
C ALA A 412 -16.67 -1.39 -8.62
N GLY A 413 -17.84 -1.16 -8.00
CA GLY A 413 -18.86 -0.25 -8.53
C GLY A 413 -18.38 1.20 -8.65
N ILE A 414 -17.65 1.70 -7.65
CA ILE A 414 -17.03 3.04 -7.69
C ILE A 414 -16.01 3.11 -8.83
N ILE A 415 -15.14 2.10 -8.96
CA ILE A 415 -14.16 2.04 -10.06
C ILE A 415 -14.86 2.03 -11.42
N ALA A 416 -15.90 1.21 -11.58
CA ALA A 416 -16.66 1.15 -12.82
C ALA A 416 -17.31 2.50 -13.17
N ALA A 417 -17.86 3.20 -12.17
CA ALA A 417 -18.41 4.54 -12.34
C ALA A 417 -17.31 5.54 -12.75
N MET A 418 -16.15 5.52 -12.08
CA MET A 418 -15.01 6.36 -12.43
C MET A 418 -14.52 6.11 -13.87
N LYS A 419 -14.37 4.84 -14.27
CA LYS A 419 -13.96 4.43 -15.61
C LYS A 419 -14.96 4.89 -16.68
N ALA A 420 -16.25 4.89 -16.36
CA ALA A 420 -17.31 5.34 -17.26
C ALA A 420 -17.52 6.88 -17.26
N GLY A 421 -16.81 7.64 -16.42
CA GLY A 421 -17.02 9.08 -16.27
C GLY A 421 -18.32 9.44 -15.56
N VAL A 422 -18.87 8.53 -14.75
CA VAL A 422 -20.10 8.72 -13.97
C VAL A 422 -19.77 9.16 -12.56
N ALA A 423 -20.29 10.32 -12.14
CA ALA A 423 -20.11 10.82 -10.79
C ALA A 423 -20.89 9.95 -9.79
N ALA A 424 -20.20 9.38 -8.79
CA ALA A 424 -20.81 8.49 -7.78
C ALA A 424 -21.99 9.15 -7.04
N SER A 425 -21.95 10.47 -6.83
CA SER A 425 -23.04 11.24 -6.20
C SER A 425 -24.36 11.23 -6.99
N THR A 426 -24.33 10.88 -8.28
CA THR A 426 -25.54 10.77 -9.12
C THR A 426 -26.18 9.39 -9.05
N LEU A 427 -25.50 8.40 -8.46
CA LEU A 427 -25.97 7.02 -8.33
C LEU A 427 -26.67 6.76 -6.98
N VAL A 428 -26.55 7.67 -6.01
CA VAL A 428 -27.20 7.56 -4.69
C VAL A 428 -28.59 8.21 -4.67
N ARG A 429 -29.49 7.75 -3.78
CA ARG A 429 -30.83 8.32 -3.61
C ARG A 429 -31.13 8.68 -2.15
N PRO A 430 -31.77 9.84 -1.89
CA PRO A 430 -32.13 10.87 -2.87
C PRO A 430 -30.89 11.58 -3.45
N MET A 431 -30.97 12.00 -4.71
CA MET A 431 -29.88 12.78 -5.33
C MET A 431 -29.89 14.19 -4.74
N GLN A 432 -28.72 14.70 -4.34
CA GLN A 432 -28.62 16.05 -3.79
C GLN A 432 -28.93 17.11 -4.87
N PRO A 433 -29.80 18.10 -4.60
CA PRO A 433 -30.03 19.21 -5.51
C PRO A 433 -28.74 19.98 -5.81
N ILE A 434 -28.65 20.54 -7.01
CA ILE A 434 -27.51 21.37 -7.42
C ILE A 434 -27.42 22.61 -6.51
N ARG A 435 -26.21 22.93 -6.04
CA ARG A 435 -25.94 24.18 -5.29
C ARG A 435 -25.92 25.37 -6.25
N ILE A 436 -26.81 26.34 -6.04
CA ILE A 436 -26.87 27.58 -6.83
C ILE A 436 -26.18 28.70 -6.04
N ILE A 437 -25.15 29.31 -6.62
CA ILE A 437 -24.50 30.52 -6.10
C ILE A 437 -24.81 31.66 -7.08
N ARG A 438 -25.36 32.76 -6.58
CA ARG A 438 -25.60 33.98 -7.37
C ARG A 438 -24.61 35.04 -6.92
N THR A 439 -23.86 35.61 -7.85
CA THR A 439 -22.92 36.71 -7.59
C THR A 439 -23.54 38.03 -8.05
N ALA A 440 -23.50 39.06 -7.22
CA ALA A 440 -23.85 40.43 -7.63
C ALA A 440 -22.61 41.10 -8.24
N GLU A 441 -22.79 41.97 -9.23
CA GLU A 441 -21.72 42.87 -9.69
C GLU A 441 -21.34 43.81 -8.55
N GLU A 442 -20.03 43.97 -8.30
CA GLU A 442 -19.55 45.05 -7.44
C GLU A 442 -19.96 46.39 -8.06
N PRO A 443 -20.66 47.27 -7.31
CA PRO A 443 -20.99 48.58 -7.84
C PRO A 443 -19.69 49.33 -8.15
N ILE A 444 -19.54 49.73 -9.41
CA ILE A 444 -18.46 50.61 -9.86
C ILE A 444 -18.60 51.91 -9.05
N LEU A 445 -17.74 52.10 -8.05
CA LEU A 445 -17.63 53.36 -7.33
C LEU A 445 -17.19 54.44 -8.34
N PRO A 446 -17.97 55.51 -8.56
CA PRO A 446 -17.53 56.59 -9.42
C PRO A 446 -16.26 57.20 -8.84
N THR A 447 -15.20 57.24 -9.64
CA THR A 447 -13.97 57.97 -9.31
C THR A 447 -14.32 59.44 -9.19
N ASN A 448 -14.31 59.99 -7.97
CA ASN A 448 -14.53 61.40 -7.72
C ASN A 448 -13.41 62.24 -8.36
N GLY A 449 -13.65 62.71 -9.58
CA GLY A 449 -12.94 63.85 -10.14
C GLY A 449 -13.34 65.10 -9.37
N HIS A 450 -12.40 65.68 -8.63
CA HIS A 450 -12.58 66.99 -8.01
C HIS A 450 -12.79 68.06 -9.09
N ALA A 451 -14.00 68.63 -9.15
CA ALA A 451 -14.25 69.91 -9.80
C ALA A 451 -14.91 70.87 -8.79
N ASN A 452 -14.15 71.88 -8.40
CA ASN A 452 -14.60 73.02 -7.61
C ASN A 452 -15.68 73.81 -8.36
N GLY A 453 -16.79 74.14 -7.69
CA GLY A 453 -17.79 75.07 -8.24
C GLY A 453 -18.88 75.44 -7.23
N ARG A 454 -18.76 76.65 -6.66
CA ARG A 454 -19.74 77.30 -5.78
C ARG A 454 -21.04 77.66 -6.53
N SER A 455 -22.22 77.51 -5.89
CA SER A 455 -23.20 78.60 -5.70
C SER A 455 -24.47 78.21 -4.90
N ARG A 456 -24.67 78.94 -3.79
CA ARG A 456 -25.88 79.51 -3.14
C ARG A 456 -27.29 78.87 -3.23
N LYS A 457 -27.83 78.63 -2.01
CA LYS A 457 -29.15 78.99 -1.39
C LYS A 457 -30.45 78.88 -2.20
N ASP A 458 -31.45 78.17 -1.65
CA ASP A 458 -32.61 78.77 -0.95
C ASP A 458 -33.45 77.73 -0.17
N ALA A 459 -34.25 78.21 0.77
CA ALA A 459 -34.92 77.49 1.86
C ALA A 459 -36.41 77.17 1.59
N ALA A 460 -36.97 76.14 2.25
CA ALA A 460 -38.25 76.20 3.01
C ALA A 460 -38.74 74.83 3.54
N GLN A 461 -39.08 74.83 4.85
CA GLN A 461 -40.21 74.18 5.56
C GLN A 461 -40.33 72.63 5.68
N GLY A 462 -40.43 72.16 6.94
CA GLY A 462 -40.80 70.79 7.36
C GLY A 462 -42.33 70.59 7.51
N PRO A 463 -42.86 69.61 8.32
CA PRO A 463 -42.19 68.72 9.28
C PRO A 463 -42.59 67.21 9.24
N SER A 464 -41.95 66.47 10.16
CA SER A 464 -42.05 65.06 10.63
C SER A 464 -43.34 64.24 10.43
N LEU A 465 -43.18 62.90 10.26
CA LEU A 465 -43.62 61.86 11.21
C LEU A 465 -43.32 60.41 10.72
N GLY A 466 -42.62 59.62 11.56
CA GLY A 466 -42.96 58.24 11.95
C GLY A 466 -42.83 57.04 11.00
N GLY A 467 -42.01 56.05 11.38
CA GLY A 467 -42.52 54.67 11.53
C GLY A 467 -41.81 53.51 10.81
N ALA A 468 -41.07 52.75 11.62
CA ALA A 468 -40.97 51.27 11.64
C ALA A 468 -40.20 50.51 10.54
N ALA A 469 -39.08 49.94 11.00
CA ALA A 469 -38.35 48.82 10.43
C ALA A 469 -39.04 47.48 10.73
N ALA A 470 -38.86 46.49 9.84
CA ALA A 470 -39.06 45.08 10.16
C ALA A 470 -38.03 44.22 9.40
N ASN A 471 -37.02 43.73 10.14
CA ASN A 471 -36.09 42.69 9.73
C ASN A 471 -36.69 41.32 10.11
N GLY A 472 -36.82 40.40 9.15
CA GLY A 472 -37.20 39.02 9.38
C GLY A 472 -35.98 38.09 9.37
N ALA A 473 -35.55 37.64 10.54
CA ALA A 473 -34.62 36.54 10.73
C ALA A 473 -35.41 35.26 11.09
N VAL A 474 -35.14 34.14 10.42
CA VAL A 474 -35.64 32.83 10.83
C VAL A 474 -34.46 31.97 11.27
N LEU A 475 -34.50 31.60 12.54
CA LEU A 475 -33.54 30.80 13.30
C LEU A 475 -33.71 29.31 13.03
N ASN A 476 -32.58 28.61 12.97
CA ASN A 476 -32.48 27.15 13.05
C ASN A 476 -32.84 26.65 14.46
N GLY A 477 -33.75 25.69 14.54
CA GLY A 477 -34.03 24.93 15.76
C GLY A 477 -33.52 23.49 15.62
N VAL A 478 -32.52 23.14 16.43
CA VAL A 478 -32.09 21.76 16.71
C VAL A 478 -32.84 21.31 17.95
N HIS A 479 -33.52 20.18 17.91
CA HIS A 479 -33.95 19.47 19.12
C HIS A 479 -33.56 17.99 19.02
N ALA A 480 -32.70 17.60 19.96
CA ALA A 480 -32.44 16.22 20.34
C ALA A 480 -33.65 15.65 21.11
N VAL A 481 -33.90 14.35 20.95
CA VAL A 481 -34.74 13.56 21.86
C VAL A 481 -33.94 12.30 22.21
N LEU A 482 -33.68 12.13 23.50
CA LEU A 482 -33.24 10.91 24.16
C LEU A 482 -34.36 10.44 25.10
N ASP A 483 -34.37 9.12 25.30
CA ASP A 483 -35.06 8.31 26.31
C ASP A 483 -36.60 8.17 26.19
N GLY A 484 -37.21 7.00 26.36
CA GLY A 484 -36.77 5.67 26.74
C GLY A 484 -37.98 4.77 27.06
N ASP A 485 -37.75 3.45 27.02
CA ASP A 485 -38.42 2.38 27.79
C ASP A 485 -39.88 1.95 27.52
N LYS A 486 -40.04 0.66 27.13
CA LYS A 486 -40.67 -0.43 27.94
C LYS A 486 -41.01 -1.67 27.10
N SER A 487 -40.32 -2.78 27.37
CA SER A 487 -40.81 -4.13 27.76
C SER A 487 -39.89 -5.24 27.28
#